data_AF-A0A928RLP2-F1
#
_entry.id   AF-A0A928RLP2-F1
#
_cell.length_a   1.000
_cell.length_b   1.000
_cell.length_c   1.000
_cell.angle_alpha   90.00
_cell.angle_beta   90.00
_cell.angle_gamma   90.00
#
_symmetry.space_group_name_H-M   'P 1'
#
loop_
_entity.id
_entity.type
_entity.pdbx_description
1 polymer ?
#
loop_
_entity_poly.entity_id
_entity_poly.type
_entity_poly.pdbx_seq_one_letter_code
_entity_poly.pdbx_strand_id
1 'polypeptide(L)'
;MFQQKRDQEAKKPLGSITSVVCFALIGSAIMILVLLIMSQIGMYYPRKINIGFRTGSARMQYTGEPLDARNTLSISWGKLLDGHYMRVVRYPTITDVGSIDNKIEFIIEDETGADVTEQYNIYTQYGSLEITPIPIHVYTGISHKVYDGTPLSNDYWEMSQTSELISGHTLIVECKTEITNAGTVMNIPVTKVVDEKGLDVTYLYNVINVNGTLTVEPMTITVQTGSYFGIYNGAAVGNSDYEIIAGDLLPGHQLYPVAITEHNKIGVVENHIQFAVKDEKGTDMTMNYNIEQAKGVLDVSPRKLVVQTGSGSKKYDGTPLENNSYKLISGSLCPEHKLKLVCSSITGIGKKDNMVLSYRVLYTDSNGHEIDVTNCYQITFEFGMLTVTGGE
;
A
#
# COMPACT_ATOMS: atom_id res chain seq x y z
N MET A 1 -36.27 103.20 -13.71
CA MET A 1 -37.44 103.72 -14.44
C MET A 1 -38.51 102.64 -14.33
N PHE A 2 -39.67 102.94 -13.73
CA PHE A 2 -40.75 102.02 -13.28
C PHE A 2 -40.40 101.12 -12.06
N GLN A 3 -41.20 100.90 -11.01
CA GLN A 3 -42.51 101.42 -10.56
C GLN A 3 -42.77 100.97 -9.08
N GLN A 4 -43.36 101.87 -8.26
CA GLN A 4 -44.44 101.73 -7.24
C GLN A 4 -44.77 100.35 -6.61
N LYS A 5 -45.26 100.16 -5.37
CA LYS A 5 -45.95 100.96 -4.33
C LYS A 5 -46.14 100.00 -3.10
N ARG A 6 -45.90 100.43 -1.85
CA ARG A 6 -46.90 100.73 -0.78
C ARG A 6 -47.61 99.52 -0.12
N ASP A 7 -47.85 99.44 1.20
CA ASP A 7 -47.83 100.41 2.33
C ASP A 7 -47.41 99.66 3.63
N GLN A 8 -46.46 100.16 4.43
CA GLN A 8 -46.62 100.97 5.69
C GLN A 8 -47.43 100.26 6.80
N GLU A 9 -47.12 100.28 8.11
CA GLU A 9 -46.12 100.94 8.97
C GLU A 9 -46.31 100.37 10.38
N ALA A 10 -45.24 100.17 11.16
CA ALA A 10 -45.25 100.39 12.62
C ALA A 10 -43.80 100.37 13.17
N LYS A 11 -43.25 101.57 13.39
CA LYS A 11 -41.96 101.84 14.07
C LYS A 11 -42.02 101.48 15.56
N LYS A 12 -40.96 100.82 16.08
CA LYS A 12 -40.25 101.13 17.36
C LYS A 12 -39.21 100.04 17.72
N PRO A 13 -38.17 100.35 18.51
CA PRO A 13 -36.90 100.98 18.14
C PRO A 13 -35.71 99.98 18.10
N LEU A 14 -34.58 100.43 17.52
CA LEU A 14 -33.28 99.74 17.54
C LEU A 14 -32.83 99.43 18.97
N GLY A 15 -32.78 98.13 19.31
CA GLY A 15 -32.02 97.56 20.44
C GLY A 15 -30.84 96.76 19.88
N SER A 16 -29.67 96.90 20.48
CA SER A 16 -28.38 96.74 19.83
C SER A 16 -27.99 95.28 19.49
N ILE A 17 -27.39 95.15 18.30
CA ILE A 17 -26.71 93.94 17.77
C ILE A 17 -25.47 93.57 18.62
N THR A 18 -25.10 94.37 19.63
CA THR A 18 -24.01 94.06 20.57
C THR A 18 -24.36 92.99 21.60
N SER A 19 -25.64 92.72 21.90
CA SER A 19 -26.00 91.69 22.88
C SER A 19 -25.83 90.27 22.32
N VAL A 20 -26.27 90.02 21.08
CA VAL A 20 -26.29 88.67 20.48
C VAL A 20 -24.90 88.17 20.09
N VAL A 21 -23.99 89.07 19.68
CA VAL A 21 -22.59 88.72 19.38
C VAL A 21 -21.77 88.47 20.66
N CYS A 22 -22.07 89.19 21.76
CA CYS A 22 -21.46 88.92 23.06
C CYS A 22 -21.86 87.55 23.62
N PHE A 23 -23.12 87.12 23.52
CA PHE A 23 -23.52 85.80 24.02
C PHE A 23 -22.92 84.61 23.24
N ALA A 24 -22.70 84.76 21.92
CA ALA A 24 -22.05 83.72 21.12
C ALA A 24 -20.53 83.63 21.40
N LEU A 25 -19.84 84.77 21.56
CA LEU A 25 -18.43 84.81 21.92
C LEU A 25 -18.18 84.35 23.37
N ILE A 26 -19.03 84.76 24.32
CA ILE A 26 -18.98 84.32 25.72
C ILE A 26 -19.26 82.81 25.82
N GLY A 27 -20.22 82.28 25.06
CA GLY A 27 -20.48 80.83 25.00
C GLY A 27 -19.28 80.03 24.45
N SER A 28 -18.60 80.54 23.42
CA SER A 28 -17.40 79.89 22.86
C SER A 28 -16.18 79.96 23.80
N ALA A 29 -15.99 81.09 24.49
CA ALA A 29 -14.90 81.26 25.46
C ALA A 29 -15.13 80.42 26.72
N ILE A 30 -16.38 80.30 27.20
CA ILE A 30 -16.75 79.43 28.32
C ILE A 30 -16.59 77.96 27.94
N MET A 31 -16.95 77.55 26.72
CA MET A 31 -16.77 76.17 26.28
C MET A 31 -15.28 75.79 26.13
N ILE A 32 -14.44 76.70 25.63
CA ILE A 32 -12.97 76.51 25.57
C ILE A 32 -12.38 76.49 26.98
N LEU A 33 -12.84 77.36 27.88
CA LEU A 33 -12.40 77.37 29.28
C LEU A 33 -12.86 76.10 30.02
N VAL A 34 -14.06 75.58 29.76
CA VAL A 34 -14.55 74.30 30.30
C VAL A 34 -13.75 73.13 29.74
N LEU A 35 -13.36 73.14 28.47
CA LEU A 35 -12.47 72.12 27.89
C LEU A 35 -11.04 72.19 28.46
N LEU A 36 -10.50 73.39 28.67
CA LEU A 36 -9.20 73.61 29.32
C LEU A 36 -9.22 73.21 30.80
N ILE A 37 -10.32 73.50 31.50
CA ILE A 37 -10.55 73.08 32.89
C ILE A 37 -10.75 71.56 32.93
N MET A 38 -11.54 70.96 32.05
CA MET A 38 -11.69 69.49 31.95
C MET A 38 -10.36 68.79 31.60
N SER A 39 -9.48 69.45 30.84
CA SER A 39 -8.09 69.01 30.59
C SER A 39 -7.21 69.13 31.82
N GLN A 40 -7.32 70.21 32.62
CA GLN A 40 -6.55 70.40 33.85
C GLN A 40 -7.04 69.58 35.05
N ILE A 41 -8.32 69.18 35.10
CA ILE A 41 -8.88 68.32 36.15
C ILE A 41 -8.99 66.84 35.72
N GLY A 42 -8.45 66.45 34.56
CA GLY A 42 -8.44 65.05 34.09
C GLY A 42 -9.81 64.45 33.74
N MET A 43 -10.84 65.27 33.50
CA MET A 43 -12.21 64.84 33.17
C MET A 43 -12.54 64.84 31.67
N TYR A 44 -11.54 65.04 30.80
CA TYR A 44 -11.64 64.69 29.39
C TYR A 44 -10.88 63.39 29.18
N TYR A 45 -11.58 62.25 29.11
CA TYR A 45 -10.97 61.00 28.64
C TYR A 45 -10.95 61.06 27.12
N PRO A 46 -9.81 61.37 26.46
CA PRO A 46 -9.77 61.29 25.01
C PRO A 46 -10.19 59.87 24.62
N ARG A 47 -11.09 59.75 23.66
CA ARG A 47 -11.46 58.44 23.09
C ARG A 47 -10.16 57.78 22.63
N LYS A 48 -9.80 56.65 23.25
CA LYS A 48 -8.58 55.92 22.91
C LYS A 48 -8.50 55.68 21.41
N ILE A 49 -7.33 55.92 20.83
CA ILE A 49 -7.10 55.75 19.40
C ILE A 49 -6.81 54.27 19.13
N ASN A 50 -7.66 53.63 18.33
CA ASN A 50 -7.41 52.27 17.88
C ASN A 50 -6.25 52.29 16.88
N ILE A 51 -5.24 51.46 17.12
CA ILE A 51 -4.09 51.32 16.24
C ILE A 51 -3.68 49.85 16.14
N GLY A 52 -3.34 49.44 14.93
CA GLY A 52 -2.86 48.10 14.63
C GLY A 52 -1.36 48.10 14.44
N PHE A 53 -0.69 47.13 15.05
CA PHE A 53 0.71 46.85 14.82
C PHE A 53 0.89 45.44 14.24
N ARG A 54 1.99 45.26 13.52
CA ARG A 54 2.48 43.96 13.12
C ARG A 54 3.96 43.85 13.42
N THR A 55 4.40 42.67 13.82
CA THR A 55 5.81 42.29 13.85
C THR A 55 6.08 41.31 12.72
N GLY A 56 7.27 41.36 12.15
CA GLY A 56 7.67 40.47 11.06
C GLY A 56 8.08 39.09 11.57
N SER A 57 8.16 38.14 10.64
CA SER A 57 8.76 36.82 10.89
C SER A 57 10.21 36.80 10.39
N ALA A 58 11.04 35.98 11.03
CA ALA A 58 12.37 35.64 10.55
C ALA A 58 12.61 34.14 10.70
N ARG A 59 13.38 33.57 9.79
CA ARG A 59 13.72 32.15 9.79
C ARG A 59 15.17 31.97 9.39
N MET A 60 15.88 31.11 10.10
CA MET A 60 17.22 30.69 9.71
C MET A 60 17.48 29.23 10.11
N GLN A 61 18.54 28.65 9.56
CA GLN A 61 19.07 27.37 10.03
C GLN A 61 19.88 27.60 11.30
N TYR A 62 19.96 26.59 12.18
CA TYR A 62 20.75 26.67 13.41
C TYR A 62 22.23 26.99 13.11
N THR A 63 22.74 28.06 13.72
CA THR A 63 24.15 28.49 13.64
C THR A 63 24.77 28.71 15.03
N GLY A 64 23.99 28.63 16.11
CA GLY A 64 24.39 29.01 17.46
C GLY A 64 24.24 30.50 17.78
N GLU A 65 23.93 31.34 16.77
CA GLU A 65 23.68 32.78 16.97
C GLU A 65 22.21 33.07 17.27
N PRO A 66 21.90 34.10 18.10
CA PRO A 66 20.53 34.50 18.37
C PRO A 66 19.87 35.11 17.12
N LEU A 67 18.68 34.64 16.80
CA LEU A 67 17.79 35.22 15.80
C LEU A 67 16.86 36.23 16.45
N ASP A 68 16.77 37.43 15.86
CA ASP A 68 15.78 38.45 16.22
C ASP A 68 15.18 39.09 14.97
N ALA A 69 14.03 39.75 15.14
CA ALA A 69 13.41 40.57 14.12
C ALA A 69 12.94 41.90 14.71
N ARG A 70 13.76 42.52 15.58
CA ARG A 70 13.39 43.72 16.35
C ARG A 70 13.01 44.93 15.48
N ASN A 71 13.59 45.01 14.28
CA ASN A 71 13.39 46.11 13.33
C ASN A 71 12.14 45.93 12.44
N THR A 72 11.30 44.93 12.71
CA THR A 72 10.14 44.60 11.87
C THR A 72 8.80 45.13 12.41
N LEU A 73 8.82 45.76 13.59
CA LEU A 73 7.64 46.37 14.17
C LEU A 73 7.17 47.54 13.30
N SER A 74 5.95 47.46 12.80
CA SER A 74 5.35 48.49 11.96
C SER A 74 3.87 48.69 12.29
N ILE A 75 3.37 49.89 12.04
CA ILE A 75 1.94 50.20 12.11
C ILE A 75 1.26 49.52 10.91
N SER A 76 0.34 48.60 11.17
CA SER A 76 -0.42 47.91 10.12
C SER A 76 -1.63 48.72 9.67
N TRP A 77 -2.29 49.42 10.59
CA TRP A 77 -3.39 50.34 10.32
C TRP A 77 -3.53 51.38 11.45
N GLY A 78 -4.12 52.52 11.12
CA GLY A 78 -4.14 53.69 12.02
C GLY A 78 -2.89 54.55 11.86
N LYS A 79 -2.77 55.57 12.72
CA LYS A 79 -1.59 56.45 12.79
C LYS A 79 -1.38 56.93 14.22
N LEU A 80 -0.14 57.20 14.58
CA LEU A 80 0.19 57.92 15.81
C LEU A 80 -0.27 59.38 15.68
N LEU A 81 -0.57 60.01 16.81
CA LEU A 81 -0.78 61.45 16.86
C LEU A 81 0.51 62.20 16.52
N ASP A 82 0.37 63.42 16.02
CA ASP A 82 1.51 64.28 15.71
C ASP A 82 2.34 64.49 16.99
N GLY A 83 3.66 64.35 16.88
CA GLY A 83 4.58 64.41 18.01
C GLY A 83 4.73 63.12 18.82
N HIS A 84 3.93 62.08 18.54
CA HIS A 84 4.06 60.79 19.21
C HIS A 84 4.98 59.85 18.42
N TYR A 85 5.87 59.15 19.11
CA TYR A 85 6.78 58.18 18.51
C TYR A 85 6.79 56.87 19.28
N MET A 86 7.12 55.79 18.57
CA MET A 86 7.19 54.46 19.14
C MET A 86 8.61 54.15 19.59
N ARG A 87 8.76 53.57 20.79
CA ARG A 87 10.03 53.08 21.31
C ARG A 87 9.92 51.62 21.70
N VAL A 88 10.78 50.79 21.09
CA VAL A 88 10.91 49.38 21.48
C VAL A 88 11.57 49.31 22.85
N VAL A 89 10.92 48.58 23.76
CA VAL A 89 11.40 48.34 25.13
C VAL A 89 12.13 47.02 25.20
N ARG A 90 11.56 45.97 24.60
CA ARG A 90 12.11 44.62 24.62
C ARG A 90 11.65 43.86 23.38
N TYR A 91 12.51 42.97 22.89
CA TYR A 91 12.18 42.07 21.80
C TYR A 91 12.66 40.65 22.15
N PRO A 92 11.97 39.62 21.66
CA PRO A 92 12.39 38.24 21.88
C PRO A 92 13.56 37.89 20.96
N THR A 93 14.35 36.91 21.40
CA THR A 93 15.34 36.24 20.56
C THR A 93 15.18 34.73 20.76
N ILE A 94 15.55 33.95 19.76
CA ILE A 94 15.64 32.50 19.84
C ILE A 94 17.03 32.09 19.36
N THR A 95 17.68 31.14 20.05
CA THR A 95 19.01 30.64 19.69
C THR A 95 18.97 29.14 19.38
N ASP A 96 18.13 28.39 20.08
CA ASP A 96 17.93 26.95 19.84
C ASP A 96 16.89 26.68 18.75
N VAL A 97 16.95 25.48 18.17
CA VAL A 97 15.97 24.98 17.23
C VAL A 97 14.56 25.08 17.83
N GLY A 98 13.63 25.67 17.09
CA GLY A 98 12.27 25.87 17.54
C GLY A 98 11.61 27.07 16.90
N SER A 99 10.44 27.43 17.40
CA SER A 99 9.67 28.58 16.93
C SER A 99 9.03 29.31 18.11
N ILE A 100 9.14 30.64 18.12
CA ILE A 100 8.48 31.52 19.09
C ILE A 100 7.79 32.70 18.38
N ASP A 101 6.77 33.26 19.02
CA ASP A 101 6.17 34.51 18.53
C ASP A 101 7.15 35.67 18.67
N ASN A 102 7.22 36.51 17.63
CA ASN A 102 7.97 37.77 17.66
C ASN A 102 7.18 38.85 18.42
N LYS A 103 6.95 38.62 19.72
CA LYS A 103 6.24 39.52 20.62
C LYS A 103 7.14 40.66 21.09
N ILE A 104 7.22 41.72 20.29
CA ILE A 104 7.98 42.94 20.64
C ILE A 104 7.15 43.78 21.62
N GLU A 105 7.76 44.11 22.75
CA GLU A 105 7.23 45.05 23.73
C GLU A 105 7.70 46.46 23.36
N PHE A 106 6.76 47.39 23.24
CA PHE A 106 7.01 48.78 22.89
C PHE A 106 6.09 49.70 23.68
N ILE A 107 6.47 50.96 23.77
CA ILE A 107 5.62 52.04 24.26
C ILE A 107 5.52 53.15 23.22
N ILE A 108 4.55 54.03 23.39
CA ILE A 108 4.38 55.25 22.60
C ILE A 108 4.70 56.42 23.53
N GLU A 109 5.66 57.24 23.15
CA GLU A 109 6.06 58.45 23.88
C GLU A 109 5.61 59.70 23.12
N ASP A 110 5.37 60.80 23.85
CA ASP A 110 5.17 62.12 23.25
C ASP A 110 6.52 62.86 23.07
N GLU A 111 6.48 64.08 22.51
CA GLU A 111 7.67 64.90 22.26
C GLU A 111 8.50 65.23 23.51
N THR A 112 7.91 65.09 24.71
CA THR A 112 8.56 65.31 26.00
C THR A 112 9.20 64.04 26.57
N GLY A 113 8.97 62.88 25.94
CA GLY A 113 9.40 61.57 26.39
C GLY A 113 8.46 60.92 27.41
N ALA A 114 7.25 61.45 27.61
CA ALA A 114 6.28 60.84 28.52
C ALA A 114 5.59 59.64 27.86
N ASP A 115 5.41 58.55 28.60
CA ASP A 115 4.67 57.38 28.13
C ASP A 115 3.18 57.72 28.00
N VAL A 116 2.71 57.75 26.76
CA VAL A 116 1.34 58.05 26.36
C VAL A 116 0.64 56.83 25.75
N THR A 117 1.18 55.63 25.98
CA THR A 117 0.63 54.37 25.45
C THR A 117 -0.83 54.15 25.83
N GLU A 118 -1.23 54.57 27.04
CA GLU A 118 -2.62 54.41 27.52
C GLU A 118 -3.67 55.15 26.68
N GLN A 119 -3.25 56.12 25.87
CA GLN A 119 -4.12 56.85 24.94
C GLN A 119 -4.54 56.00 23.73
N TYR A 120 -3.98 54.80 23.57
CA TYR A 120 -4.22 53.93 22.44
C TYR A 120 -4.89 52.60 22.86
N ASN A 121 -5.73 52.06 21.97
CA ASN A 121 -6.12 50.65 22.00
C ASN A 121 -5.26 49.91 20.97
N ILE A 122 -4.34 49.09 21.46
CA ILE A 122 -3.30 48.46 20.65
C ILE A 122 -3.73 47.05 20.27
N TYR A 123 -3.74 46.76 18.97
CA TYR A 123 -3.96 45.43 18.43
C TYR A 123 -2.71 44.97 17.69
N THR A 124 -2.06 43.91 18.16
CA THR A 124 -0.81 43.44 17.56
C THR A 124 -0.98 42.07 16.92
N GLN A 125 -0.61 41.95 15.65
CA GLN A 125 -0.43 40.68 14.98
C GLN A 125 1.05 40.30 15.04
N TYR A 126 1.38 39.20 15.71
CA TYR A 126 2.77 38.76 15.84
C TYR A 126 3.20 37.94 14.62
N GLY A 127 4.40 38.22 14.12
CA GLY A 127 5.16 37.28 13.31
C GLY A 127 5.84 36.21 14.17
N SER A 128 6.69 35.38 13.59
CA SER A 128 7.37 34.25 14.23
C SER A 128 8.88 34.28 14.00
N LEU A 129 9.66 33.85 14.99
CA LEU A 129 11.09 33.57 14.86
C LEU A 129 11.27 32.06 14.84
N GLU A 130 11.82 31.52 13.77
CA GLU A 130 12.02 30.06 13.59
C GLU A 130 13.48 29.72 13.33
N ILE A 131 14.05 28.82 14.12
CA ILE A 131 15.35 28.21 13.86
C ILE A 131 15.13 26.75 13.47
N THR A 132 15.55 26.38 12.26
CA THR A 132 15.43 25.01 11.75
C THR A 132 16.68 24.19 12.04
N PRO A 133 16.55 22.87 12.26
CA PRO A 133 17.70 21.98 12.39
C PRO A 133 18.60 21.96 11.14
N ILE A 134 19.86 21.55 11.30
CA ILE A 134 20.82 21.32 10.22
C ILE A 134 20.47 20.00 9.52
N PRO A 135 20.15 19.99 8.21
CA PRO A 135 19.88 18.75 7.50
C PRO A 135 21.17 17.98 7.26
N ILE A 136 21.19 16.70 7.65
CA ILE A 136 22.28 15.78 7.33
C ILE A 136 21.72 14.51 6.70
N HIS A 137 22.43 13.97 5.71
CA HIS A 137 22.02 12.77 4.99
C HIS A 137 22.93 11.60 5.36
N VAL A 138 22.34 10.51 5.84
CA VAL A 138 23.05 9.29 6.23
C VAL A 138 22.60 8.16 5.31
N TYR A 139 23.55 7.55 4.62
CA TYR A 139 23.33 6.42 3.72
C TYR A 139 23.78 5.14 4.42
N THR A 140 22.99 4.07 4.29
CA THR A 140 23.38 2.75 4.80
C THR A 140 23.64 1.77 3.66
N GLY A 141 24.48 0.78 3.95
CA GLY A 141 24.93 -0.19 2.95
C GLY A 141 23.82 -1.07 2.40
N ILE A 142 24.04 -1.55 1.18
CA ILE A 142 23.26 -2.58 0.52
C ILE A 142 24.06 -3.88 0.56
N SER A 143 23.42 -5.00 0.90
CA SER A 143 24.03 -6.33 0.80
C SER A 143 23.02 -7.36 0.30
N HIS A 144 23.55 -8.40 -0.33
CA HIS A 144 22.76 -9.54 -0.76
C HIS A 144 23.51 -10.85 -0.55
N LYS A 145 22.78 -11.94 -0.33
CA LYS A 145 23.32 -13.30 -0.37
C LYS A 145 22.23 -14.32 -0.71
N VAL A 146 22.64 -15.51 -1.11
CA VAL A 146 21.74 -16.68 -1.16
C VAL A 146 21.54 -17.22 0.25
N TYR A 147 20.35 -17.73 0.54
CA TYR A 147 20.01 -18.33 1.82
C TYR A 147 21.01 -19.42 2.23
N ASP A 148 21.67 -19.20 3.37
CA ASP A 148 22.70 -20.09 3.94
C ASP A 148 22.42 -20.43 5.41
N GLY A 149 21.26 -20.01 5.94
CA GLY A 149 20.86 -20.20 7.34
C GLY A 149 21.51 -19.25 8.35
N THR A 150 22.42 -18.38 7.92
CA THR A 150 23.07 -17.38 8.79
C THR A 150 22.45 -16.00 8.61
N PRO A 151 22.48 -15.10 9.60
CA PRO A 151 22.01 -13.72 9.41
C PRO A 151 22.83 -12.97 8.36
N LEU A 152 22.18 -12.17 7.52
CA LEU A 152 22.80 -11.14 6.71
C LEU A 152 22.64 -9.79 7.44
N SER A 153 23.75 -9.10 7.65
CA SER A 153 23.79 -7.73 8.16
C SER A 153 24.80 -6.90 7.35
N ASN A 154 24.70 -5.58 7.44
CA ASN A 154 25.68 -4.66 6.86
C ASN A 154 25.81 -3.42 7.75
N ASP A 155 26.97 -3.23 8.36
CA ASP A 155 27.30 -2.11 9.23
C ASP A 155 27.86 -0.89 8.48
N TYR A 156 28.02 -0.98 7.16
CA TYR A 156 28.46 0.13 6.32
C TYR A 156 27.45 1.26 6.37
N TRP A 157 27.99 2.47 6.54
CA TRP A 157 27.26 3.71 6.38
C TRP A 157 28.21 4.82 5.92
N GLU A 158 27.64 5.86 5.34
CA GLU A 158 28.36 7.08 5.02
C GLU A 158 27.45 8.31 5.19
N MET A 159 28.04 9.45 5.51
CA MET A 159 27.34 10.74 5.50
C MET A 159 27.61 11.44 4.17
N SER A 160 26.60 12.10 3.59
CA SER A 160 26.79 12.88 2.36
C SER A 160 27.93 13.89 2.52
N GLN A 161 28.76 14.03 1.48
CA GLN A 161 29.82 15.05 1.42
C GLN A 161 29.27 16.48 1.49
N THR A 162 27.99 16.68 1.20
CA THR A 162 27.32 17.99 1.30
C THR A 162 26.71 18.24 2.68
N SER A 163 26.76 17.26 3.58
CA SER A 163 26.29 17.40 4.96
C SER A 163 27.47 17.76 5.84
N GLU A 164 27.30 18.77 6.68
CA GLU A 164 28.33 19.23 7.61
C GLU A 164 27.80 19.15 9.04
N LEU A 165 28.67 18.68 9.94
CA LEU A 165 28.42 18.77 11.38
C LEU A 165 29.05 20.04 11.92
N ILE A 166 28.44 20.59 12.96
CA ILE A 166 29.06 21.67 13.74
C ILE A 166 30.39 21.17 14.30
N SER A 167 31.42 22.02 14.29
CA SER A 167 32.73 21.70 14.84
C SER A 167 32.61 21.15 16.26
N GLY A 168 33.25 20.02 16.53
CA GLY A 168 33.19 19.33 17.83
C GLY A 168 32.02 18.35 17.98
N HIS A 169 31.07 18.31 17.05
CA HIS A 169 30.00 17.32 17.05
C HIS A 169 30.43 16.05 16.30
N THR A 170 29.98 14.90 16.80
CA THR A 170 30.25 13.58 16.22
C THR A 170 28.94 12.87 15.88
N LEU A 171 28.81 12.41 14.64
CA LEU A 171 27.73 11.53 14.21
C LEU A 171 28.06 10.08 14.57
N ILE A 172 27.14 9.42 15.24
CA ILE A 172 27.17 8.00 15.60
C ILE A 172 26.04 7.32 14.84
N VAL A 173 26.37 6.27 14.09
CA VAL A 173 25.43 5.49 13.29
C VAL A 173 25.62 4.02 13.61
N GLU A 174 24.55 3.35 14.00
CA GLU A 174 24.54 1.91 14.27
C GLU A 174 23.52 1.22 13.38
N CYS A 175 23.99 0.37 12.46
CA CYS A 175 23.13 -0.48 11.65
C CYS A 175 22.96 -1.84 12.35
N LYS A 176 21.74 -2.13 12.82
CA LYS A 176 21.40 -3.38 13.54
C LYS A 176 20.41 -4.26 12.80
N THR A 177 19.95 -3.84 11.63
CA THR A 177 19.05 -4.66 10.82
C THR A 177 19.77 -5.93 10.39
N GLU A 178 19.09 -7.06 10.57
CA GLU A 178 19.50 -8.34 10.03
C GLU A 178 18.33 -9.05 9.37
N ILE A 179 18.63 -9.94 8.44
CA ILE A 179 17.66 -10.83 7.80
C ILE A 179 18.32 -12.19 7.56
N THR A 180 17.64 -13.26 7.98
CA THR A 180 18.13 -14.65 7.79
C THR A 180 17.35 -15.38 6.72
N ASN A 181 16.01 -15.29 6.76
CA ASN A 181 15.13 -15.95 5.79
C ASN A 181 15.09 -15.18 4.47
N ALA A 182 14.74 -15.86 3.39
CA ALA A 182 14.61 -15.25 2.07
C ALA A 182 13.61 -14.09 2.10
N GLY A 183 14.00 -12.98 1.49
CA GLY A 183 13.24 -11.73 1.52
C GLY A 183 14.14 -10.52 1.38
N THR A 184 13.57 -9.34 1.60
CA THR A 184 14.30 -8.07 1.56
C THR A 184 13.80 -7.14 2.65
N VAL A 185 14.72 -6.49 3.36
CA VAL A 185 14.44 -5.48 4.38
C VAL A 185 15.28 -4.22 4.15
N MET A 186 14.81 -3.07 4.62
CA MET A 186 15.61 -1.84 4.63
C MET A 186 16.66 -1.92 5.74
N ASN A 187 17.90 -1.52 5.45
CA ASN A 187 18.97 -1.40 6.44
C ASN A 187 18.80 -0.08 7.21
N ILE A 188 18.00 -0.08 8.26
CA ILE A 188 17.60 1.14 8.98
C ILE A 188 18.63 1.40 10.09
N PRO A 189 19.33 2.55 10.07
CA PRO A 189 20.28 2.88 11.12
C PRO A 189 19.58 3.50 12.33
N VAL A 190 20.21 3.34 13.49
CA VAL A 190 20.00 4.23 14.64
C VAL A 190 21.06 5.31 14.59
N THR A 191 20.63 6.57 14.47
CA THR A 191 21.53 7.73 14.33
C THR A 191 21.45 8.63 15.56
N LYS A 192 22.60 9.14 15.99
CA LYS A 192 22.73 10.10 17.09
C LYS A 192 23.85 11.08 16.79
N VAL A 193 23.68 12.34 17.16
CA VAL A 193 24.77 13.33 17.16
C VAL A 193 25.09 13.70 18.59
N VAL A 194 26.37 13.65 18.95
CA VAL A 194 26.87 14.05 20.27
C VAL A 194 27.83 15.23 20.18
N ASP A 195 27.88 16.06 21.20
CA ASP A 195 28.88 17.13 21.33
C ASP A 195 30.23 16.59 21.85
N GLU A 196 31.21 17.48 22.03
CA GLU A 196 32.55 17.16 22.55
C GLU A 196 32.53 16.55 23.97
N LYS A 197 31.44 16.73 24.72
CA LYS A 197 31.22 16.21 26.09
C LYS A 197 30.41 14.91 26.09
N GLY A 198 29.98 14.44 24.91
CA GLY A 198 29.15 13.25 24.74
C GLY A 198 27.66 13.46 25.01
N LEU A 199 27.20 14.71 25.14
CA LEU A 199 25.78 15.03 25.31
C LEU A 199 25.03 14.87 24.00
N ASP A 200 23.79 14.38 24.07
CA ASP A 200 22.93 14.23 22.90
C ASP A 200 22.46 15.60 22.40
N VAL A 201 22.92 15.95 21.21
CA VAL A 201 22.58 17.20 20.50
C VAL A 201 21.89 16.90 19.17
N THR A 202 21.32 15.71 19.02
CA THR A 202 20.64 15.28 17.79
C THR A 202 19.50 16.21 17.41
N TYR A 203 18.84 16.86 18.37
CA TYR A 203 17.75 17.81 18.13
C TYR A 203 18.16 19.04 17.28
N LEU A 204 19.47 19.33 17.20
CA LEU A 204 20.02 20.38 16.33
C LEU A 204 20.07 19.96 14.85
N TYR A 205 19.84 18.68 14.56
CA TYR A 205 19.96 18.09 13.25
C TYR A 205 18.63 17.51 12.77
N ASN A 206 18.36 17.64 11.48
CA ASN A 206 17.33 16.90 10.79
C ASN A 206 18.02 15.74 10.06
N VAL A 207 18.03 14.57 10.68
CA VAL A 207 18.71 13.39 10.12
C VAL A 207 17.81 12.74 9.07
N ILE A 208 18.26 12.77 7.83
CA ILE A 208 17.58 12.18 6.68
C ILE A 208 18.29 10.88 6.33
N ASN A 209 17.66 9.75 6.67
CA ASN A 209 18.23 8.44 6.36
C ASN A 209 17.86 8.01 4.94
N VAL A 210 18.88 7.68 4.14
CA VAL A 210 18.75 7.05 2.83
C VAL A 210 19.15 5.59 3.00
N ASN A 211 18.16 4.76 3.33
CA ASN A 211 18.39 3.38 3.73
C ASN A 211 18.77 2.51 2.52
N GLY A 212 19.88 1.78 2.63
CA GLY A 212 20.17 0.62 1.78
C GLY A 212 19.24 -0.55 2.08
N THR A 213 19.49 -1.69 1.44
CA THR A 213 18.67 -2.90 1.56
C THR A 213 19.50 -4.14 1.85
N LEU A 214 18.95 -5.05 2.64
CA LEU A 214 19.50 -6.39 2.85
C LEU A 214 18.59 -7.41 2.16
N THR A 215 19.13 -8.18 1.23
CA THR A 215 18.36 -9.16 0.43
C THR A 215 18.92 -10.56 0.63
N VAL A 216 18.06 -11.50 1.04
CA VAL A 216 18.38 -12.92 1.03
C VAL A 216 17.56 -13.58 -0.07
N GLU A 217 18.24 -14.13 -1.06
CA GLU A 217 17.60 -14.86 -2.16
C GLU A 217 17.34 -16.31 -1.73
N PRO A 218 16.21 -16.92 -2.11
CA PRO A 218 15.97 -18.34 -1.85
C PRO A 218 17.08 -19.22 -2.45
N MET A 219 17.44 -20.28 -1.75
CA MET A 219 18.37 -21.29 -2.26
C MET A 219 17.65 -22.19 -3.28
N THR A 220 18.19 -22.31 -4.50
CA THR A 220 17.56 -23.14 -5.53
C THR A 220 17.94 -24.62 -5.39
N ILE A 221 16.94 -25.49 -5.44
CA ILE A 221 17.11 -26.94 -5.62
C ILE A 221 16.27 -27.40 -6.82
N THR A 222 16.73 -28.46 -7.49
CA THR A 222 15.98 -29.10 -8.57
C THR A 222 15.60 -30.52 -8.16
N VAL A 223 14.30 -30.81 -8.25
CA VAL A 223 13.72 -32.10 -7.87
C VAL A 223 13.18 -32.80 -9.11
N GLN A 224 13.63 -34.01 -9.36
CA GLN A 224 13.03 -34.90 -10.34
C GLN A 224 11.85 -35.63 -9.71
N THR A 225 10.66 -35.51 -10.30
CA THR A 225 9.50 -36.29 -9.84
C THR A 225 9.42 -37.62 -10.59
N GLY A 226 8.94 -38.66 -9.93
CA GLY A 226 8.81 -39.98 -10.50
C GLY A 226 7.81 -40.04 -11.66
N SER A 227 7.93 -41.08 -12.48
CA SER A 227 6.98 -41.39 -13.55
C SER A 227 6.19 -42.65 -13.23
N TYR A 228 4.99 -42.78 -13.77
CA TYR A 228 4.16 -43.97 -13.70
C TYR A 228 3.72 -44.38 -15.09
N PHE A 229 3.83 -45.68 -15.38
CA PHE A 229 3.37 -46.27 -16.63
C PHE A 229 2.43 -47.42 -16.32
N GLY A 230 1.20 -47.35 -16.83
CA GLY A 230 0.19 -48.35 -16.52
C GLY A 230 -0.85 -48.53 -17.60
N ILE A 231 -1.65 -49.57 -17.45
CA ILE A 231 -2.82 -49.82 -18.26
C ILE A 231 -4.05 -49.38 -17.47
N TYR A 232 -5.01 -48.74 -18.14
CA TYR A 232 -6.25 -48.29 -17.52
C TYR A 232 -6.89 -49.40 -16.68
N ASN A 233 -7.08 -49.13 -15.39
CA ASN A 233 -7.64 -50.07 -14.41
C ASN A 233 -8.86 -49.49 -13.67
N GLY A 234 -9.28 -48.26 -13.99
CA GLY A 234 -10.41 -47.57 -13.36
C GLY A 234 -10.09 -46.87 -12.03
N ALA A 235 -8.86 -47.00 -11.50
CA ALA A 235 -8.41 -46.28 -10.32
C ALA A 235 -7.62 -45.02 -10.70
N ALA A 236 -7.63 -44.01 -9.82
CA ALA A 236 -6.70 -42.89 -9.92
C ALA A 236 -5.27 -43.37 -9.63
N VAL A 237 -4.31 -42.86 -10.37
CA VAL A 237 -2.87 -43.12 -10.22
C VAL A 237 -2.14 -41.83 -9.92
N GLY A 238 -1.09 -41.92 -9.13
CA GLY A 238 -0.16 -40.83 -8.83
C GLY A 238 1.20 -41.40 -8.50
N ASN A 239 2.23 -40.56 -8.51
CA ASN A 239 3.56 -40.98 -8.08
C ASN A 239 4.17 -39.90 -7.17
N SER A 240 4.40 -40.27 -5.91
CA SER A 240 5.01 -39.40 -4.90
C SER A 240 6.53 -39.54 -4.81
N ASP A 241 7.13 -40.44 -5.59
CA ASP A 241 8.58 -40.63 -5.60
C ASP A 241 9.25 -39.39 -6.18
N TYR A 242 10.38 -39.02 -5.61
CA TYR A 242 11.17 -37.89 -6.07
C TYR A 242 12.64 -38.07 -5.68
N GLU A 243 13.50 -37.33 -6.37
CA GLU A 243 14.93 -37.26 -6.10
C GLU A 243 15.41 -35.82 -6.27
N ILE A 244 16.23 -35.33 -5.34
CA ILE A 244 16.92 -34.03 -5.52
C ILE A 244 18.11 -34.30 -6.44
N ILE A 245 18.08 -33.71 -7.64
CA ILE A 245 19.07 -33.96 -8.70
C ILE A 245 20.07 -32.81 -8.86
N ALA A 246 19.80 -31.65 -8.28
CA ALA A 246 20.73 -30.52 -8.23
C ALA A 246 20.43 -29.61 -7.03
N GLY A 247 21.49 -29.02 -6.47
CA GLY A 247 21.42 -28.28 -5.21
C GLY A 247 21.29 -29.21 -4.00
N ASP A 248 21.39 -28.63 -2.82
CA ASP A 248 21.30 -29.34 -1.55
C ASP A 248 20.38 -28.58 -0.58
N LEU A 249 19.75 -29.31 0.33
CA LEU A 249 19.11 -28.69 1.50
C LEU A 249 20.18 -28.36 2.54
N LEU A 250 19.96 -27.30 3.32
CA LEU A 250 20.80 -27.04 4.47
C LEU A 250 20.75 -28.20 5.49
N PRO A 251 21.82 -28.43 6.27
CA PRO A 251 21.82 -29.46 7.30
C PRO A 251 20.60 -29.37 8.24
N GLY A 252 19.96 -30.50 8.49
CA GLY A 252 18.76 -30.59 9.31
C GLY A 252 17.44 -30.23 8.60
N HIS A 253 17.50 -29.75 7.35
CA HIS A 253 16.30 -29.51 6.55
C HIS A 253 15.91 -30.77 5.77
N GLN A 254 14.61 -31.00 5.61
CA GLN A 254 14.05 -32.13 4.85
C GLN A 254 12.94 -31.67 3.92
N LEU A 255 12.88 -32.28 2.74
CA LEU A 255 11.82 -32.08 1.75
C LEU A 255 10.66 -33.04 2.02
N TYR A 256 9.43 -32.54 1.90
CA TYR A 256 8.22 -33.34 2.08
C TYR A 256 7.23 -33.11 0.94
N PRO A 257 6.69 -34.17 0.32
CA PRO A 257 5.58 -34.04 -0.60
C PRO A 257 4.31 -33.69 0.19
N VAL A 258 3.62 -32.64 -0.23
CA VAL A 258 2.38 -32.14 0.38
C VAL A 258 1.16 -32.57 -0.43
N ALA A 259 1.26 -32.51 -1.75
CA ALA A 259 0.22 -32.93 -2.67
C ALA A 259 0.86 -33.47 -3.95
N ILE A 260 0.21 -34.43 -4.60
CA ILE A 260 0.68 -35.02 -5.85
C ILE A 260 -0.39 -34.87 -6.93
N THR A 261 0.03 -34.96 -8.18
CA THR A 261 -0.90 -35.06 -9.31
C THR A 261 -1.56 -36.43 -9.31
N GLU A 262 -2.88 -36.45 -9.48
CA GLU A 262 -3.64 -37.68 -9.71
C GLU A 262 -4.15 -37.71 -11.15
N HIS A 263 -4.06 -38.88 -11.78
CA HIS A 263 -4.53 -39.14 -13.13
C HIS A 263 -5.43 -40.38 -13.16
N ASN A 264 -6.61 -40.27 -13.76
CA ASN A 264 -7.60 -41.36 -13.78
C ASN A 264 -8.18 -41.62 -15.17
N LYS A 265 -7.57 -41.07 -16.22
CA LYS A 265 -7.96 -41.24 -17.61
C LYS A 265 -6.83 -41.88 -18.39
N ILE A 266 -7.09 -42.20 -19.65
CA ILE A 266 -6.02 -42.53 -20.58
C ILE A 266 -5.27 -41.28 -21.00
N GLY A 267 -4.01 -41.45 -21.36
CA GLY A 267 -3.13 -40.39 -21.84
C GLY A 267 -1.96 -40.12 -20.91
N VAL A 268 -1.25 -39.04 -21.21
CA VAL A 268 -0.03 -38.63 -20.52
C VAL A 268 -0.25 -37.27 -19.86
N VAL A 269 0.07 -37.17 -18.59
CA VAL A 269 0.10 -35.89 -17.86
C VAL A 269 1.43 -35.74 -17.12
N GLU A 270 1.89 -34.51 -16.93
CA GLU A 270 3.06 -34.23 -16.09
C GLU A 270 2.76 -34.61 -14.63
N ASN A 271 3.72 -35.27 -13.98
CA ASN A 271 3.65 -35.54 -12.55
C ASN A 271 4.21 -34.35 -11.77
N HIS A 272 3.33 -33.47 -11.30
CA HIS A 272 3.71 -32.39 -10.40
C HIS A 272 3.50 -32.77 -8.93
N ILE A 273 4.46 -32.45 -8.09
CA ILE A 273 4.39 -32.64 -6.63
C ILE A 273 4.56 -31.27 -5.96
N GLN A 274 3.63 -30.89 -5.10
CA GLN A 274 3.82 -29.73 -4.23
C GLN A 274 4.72 -30.13 -3.06
N PHE A 275 5.79 -29.37 -2.82
CA PHE A 275 6.74 -29.65 -1.75
C PHE A 275 6.67 -28.62 -0.62
N ALA A 276 7.04 -29.05 0.57
CA ALA A 276 7.41 -28.20 1.69
C ALA A 276 8.80 -28.60 2.20
N VAL A 277 9.58 -27.62 2.67
CA VAL A 277 10.84 -27.86 3.38
C VAL A 277 10.61 -27.58 4.86
N LYS A 278 11.01 -28.50 5.74
CA LYS A 278 10.96 -28.27 7.18
C LYS A 278 12.32 -28.48 7.83
N ASP A 279 12.59 -27.74 8.90
CA ASP A 279 13.76 -27.96 9.76
C ASP A 279 13.53 -29.15 10.72
N GLU A 280 14.54 -29.49 11.52
CA GLU A 280 14.49 -30.57 12.52
C GLU A 280 13.40 -30.38 13.59
N LYS A 281 12.92 -29.15 13.79
CA LYS A 281 11.86 -28.81 14.75
C LYS A 281 10.48 -28.87 14.09
N GLY A 282 10.40 -29.13 12.79
CA GLY A 282 9.17 -29.15 12.02
C GLY A 282 8.69 -27.77 11.57
N THR A 283 9.50 -26.72 11.74
CA THR A 283 9.20 -25.36 11.28
C THR A 283 9.24 -25.31 9.76
N ASP A 284 8.27 -24.63 9.15
CA ASP A 284 8.23 -24.45 7.70
C ASP A 284 9.34 -23.49 7.23
N MET A 285 10.25 -24.01 6.41
CA MET A 285 11.37 -23.31 5.80
C MET A 285 11.19 -23.16 4.28
N THR A 286 10.03 -23.52 3.73
CA THR A 286 9.77 -23.58 2.29
C THR A 286 10.07 -22.26 1.58
N MET A 287 9.76 -21.12 2.21
CA MET A 287 10.03 -19.79 1.63
C MET A 287 11.51 -19.51 1.34
N ASN A 288 12.41 -20.22 2.02
CA ASN A 288 13.85 -20.06 1.87
C ASN A 288 14.41 -20.84 0.68
N TYR A 289 13.57 -21.60 -0.03
CA TYR A 289 13.95 -22.44 -1.15
C TYR A 289 13.15 -22.10 -2.40
N ASN A 290 13.84 -22.06 -3.54
CA ASN A 290 13.21 -22.10 -4.86
C ASN A 290 13.28 -23.54 -5.37
N ILE A 291 12.13 -24.22 -5.42
CA ILE A 291 12.06 -25.66 -5.76
C ILE A 291 11.66 -25.80 -7.22
N GLU A 292 12.65 -26.03 -8.08
CA GLU A 292 12.44 -26.33 -9.49
C GLU A 292 12.12 -27.81 -9.68
N GLN A 293 11.32 -28.15 -10.70
CA GLN A 293 10.91 -29.52 -10.93
C GLN A 293 11.21 -30.00 -12.35
N ALA A 294 12.04 -31.04 -12.44
CA ALA A 294 12.16 -31.88 -13.63
C ALA A 294 11.05 -32.94 -13.57
N LYS A 295 9.87 -32.59 -14.09
CA LYS A 295 8.68 -33.40 -13.90
C LYS A 295 8.74 -34.72 -14.69
N GLY A 296 8.47 -35.82 -14.00
CA GLY A 296 8.11 -37.10 -14.62
C GLY A 296 6.71 -37.04 -15.25
N VAL A 297 6.21 -38.20 -15.69
CA VAL A 297 4.90 -38.32 -16.34
C VAL A 297 4.07 -39.46 -15.76
N LEU A 298 2.76 -39.28 -15.73
CA LEU A 298 1.80 -40.35 -15.51
C LEU A 298 1.20 -40.72 -16.87
N ASP A 299 1.57 -41.89 -17.40
CA ASP A 299 1.13 -42.41 -18.69
C ASP A 299 0.23 -43.64 -18.48
N VAL A 300 -1.04 -43.48 -18.84
CA VAL A 300 -2.05 -44.53 -18.76
C VAL A 300 -2.50 -44.92 -20.16
N SER A 301 -2.11 -46.12 -20.57
CA SER A 301 -2.48 -46.71 -21.85
C SER A 301 -3.88 -47.33 -21.83
N PRO A 302 -4.61 -47.33 -22.97
CA PRO A 302 -5.89 -48.01 -23.09
C PRO A 302 -5.80 -49.51 -22.78
N ARG A 303 -6.85 -50.04 -22.17
CA ARG A 303 -6.97 -51.46 -21.87
C ARG A 303 -7.44 -52.24 -23.09
N LYS A 304 -6.66 -53.24 -23.50
CA LYS A 304 -6.96 -54.05 -24.69
C LYS A 304 -7.98 -55.16 -24.39
N LEU A 305 -8.98 -55.29 -25.26
CA LEU A 305 -9.99 -56.36 -25.21
C LEU A 305 -10.16 -57.00 -26.58
N VAL A 306 -10.43 -58.31 -26.58
CA VAL A 306 -10.90 -59.01 -27.77
C VAL A 306 -12.26 -59.64 -27.47
N VAL A 307 -13.27 -59.22 -28.23
CA VAL A 307 -14.68 -59.58 -28.05
C VAL A 307 -15.13 -60.41 -29.23
N GLN A 308 -15.62 -61.62 -28.96
CA GLN A 308 -16.26 -62.46 -29.98
C GLN A 308 -17.78 -62.30 -29.92
N THR A 309 -18.43 -61.94 -31.03
CA THR A 309 -19.90 -61.90 -31.09
C THR A 309 -20.48 -63.31 -31.24
N GLY A 310 -21.68 -63.52 -30.71
CA GLY A 310 -22.34 -64.83 -30.74
C GLY A 310 -22.73 -65.28 -32.15
N SER A 311 -22.72 -66.59 -32.38
CA SER A 311 -23.28 -67.22 -33.58
C SER A 311 -24.73 -67.64 -33.34
N GLY A 312 -25.53 -67.76 -34.39
CA GLY A 312 -26.94 -68.15 -34.28
C GLY A 312 -27.47 -68.81 -35.55
N SER A 313 -28.51 -69.63 -35.42
CA SER A 313 -29.15 -70.26 -36.57
C SER A 313 -30.65 -70.43 -36.36
N LYS A 314 -31.45 -70.23 -37.42
CA LYS A 314 -32.88 -70.57 -37.44
C LYS A 314 -33.37 -70.94 -38.84
N LYS A 315 -34.56 -71.56 -38.92
CA LYS A 315 -35.28 -71.75 -40.19
C LYS A 315 -35.93 -70.43 -40.62
N TYR A 316 -36.08 -70.23 -41.93
CA TYR A 316 -36.73 -69.03 -42.47
C TYR A 316 -38.21 -68.94 -42.03
N ASP A 317 -38.53 -67.86 -41.33
CA ASP A 317 -39.86 -67.58 -40.77
C ASP A 317 -40.35 -66.15 -41.09
N GLY A 318 -39.62 -65.42 -41.94
CA GLY A 318 -39.89 -64.02 -42.30
C GLY A 318 -39.49 -62.97 -41.26
N THR A 319 -38.97 -63.37 -40.09
CA THR A 319 -38.49 -62.44 -39.05
C THR A 319 -36.96 -62.40 -39.00
N PRO A 320 -36.33 -61.28 -38.56
CA PRO A 320 -34.87 -61.23 -38.42
C PRO A 320 -34.32 -62.23 -37.39
N LEU A 321 -33.14 -62.80 -37.67
CA LEU A 321 -32.30 -63.46 -36.69
C LEU A 321 -31.31 -62.43 -36.12
N GLU A 322 -31.33 -62.27 -34.79
CA GLU A 322 -30.46 -61.37 -34.04
C GLU A 322 -29.73 -62.13 -32.94
N ASN A 323 -28.47 -61.78 -32.69
CA ASN A 323 -27.74 -62.30 -31.54
C ASN A 323 -26.78 -61.25 -30.97
N ASN A 324 -27.18 -60.58 -29.89
CA ASN A 324 -26.35 -59.59 -29.19
C ASN A 324 -25.47 -60.20 -28.08
N SER A 325 -25.43 -61.54 -27.96
CA SER A 325 -24.51 -62.20 -27.03
C SER A 325 -23.07 -62.04 -27.50
N TYR A 326 -22.15 -62.07 -26.54
CA TYR A 326 -20.72 -62.02 -26.81
C TYR A 326 -19.94 -62.80 -25.76
N LYS A 327 -18.68 -63.06 -26.07
CA LYS A 327 -17.70 -63.62 -25.15
C LYS A 327 -16.42 -62.78 -25.20
N LEU A 328 -15.84 -62.49 -24.04
CA LEU A 328 -14.47 -61.98 -23.97
C LEU A 328 -13.52 -63.15 -24.20
N ILE A 329 -12.74 -63.09 -25.28
CA ILE A 329 -11.77 -64.12 -25.63
C ILE A 329 -10.34 -63.72 -25.24
N SER A 330 -10.07 -62.43 -25.05
CA SER A 330 -8.84 -61.92 -24.45
C SER A 330 -9.08 -60.60 -23.71
N GLY A 331 -8.33 -60.39 -22.63
CA GLY A 331 -8.48 -59.26 -21.72
C GLY A 331 -9.67 -59.38 -20.76
N SER A 332 -9.85 -58.36 -19.94
CA SER A 332 -10.97 -58.27 -18.99
C SER A 332 -11.42 -56.82 -18.84
N LEU A 333 -12.71 -56.61 -18.62
CA LEU A 333 -13.24 -55.31 -18.19
C LEU A 333 -12.74 -55.01 -16.77
N CYS A 334 -12.56 -53.72 -16.45
CA CYS A 334 -12.35 -53.31 -15.06
C CYS A 334 -13.57 -53.72 -14.19
N PRO A 335 -13.41 -53.87 -12.88
CA PRO A 335 -14.53 -54.11 -11.96
C PRO A 335 -15.67 -53.12 -12.20
N GLU A 336 -16.92 -53.57 -12.09
CA GLU A 336 -18.15 -52.80 -12.34
C GLU A 336 -18.40 -52.30 -13.78
N HIS A 337 -17.41 -52.39 -14.68
CA HIS A 337 -17.61 -52.00 -16.08
C HIS A 337 -18.37 -53.08 -16.85
N LYS A 338 -19.27 -52.64 -17.74
CA LYS A 338 -20.10 -53.50 -18.59
C LYS A 338 -19.99 -53.07 -20.04
N LEU A 339 -19.75 -54.03 -20.94
CA LEU A 339 -19.85 -53.83 -22.38
C LEU A 339 -21.31 -54.05 -22.81
N LYS A 340 -21.93 -52.99 -23.35
CA LYS A 340 -23.19 -53.07 -24.09
C LYS A 340 -22.87 -52.97 -25.57
N LEU A 341 -23.41 -53.87 -26.39
CA LEU A 341 -23.24 -53.85 -27.84
C LEU A 341 -24.53 -54.21 -28.55
N VAL A 342 -24.67 -53.72 -29.78
CA VAL A 342 -25.75 -54.04 -30.71
C VAL A 342 -25.11 -54.64 -31.96
N CYS A 343 -25.53 -55.84 -32.32
CA CYS A 343 -25.07 -56.55 -33.49
C CYS A 343 -26.02 -56.39 -34.68
N SER A 344 -25.54 -56.82 -35.85
CA SER A 344 -26.32 -56.89 -37.08
C SER A 344 -27.32 -58.05 -37.05
N SER A 345 -28.24 -58.05 -38.01
CA SER A 345 -29.22 -59.12 -38.21
C SER A 345 -29.19 -59.69 -39.63
N ILE A 346 -29.83 -60.85 -39.81
CA ILE A 346 -30.11 -61.47 -41.11
C ILE A 346 -31.56 -61.98 -41.16
N THR A 347 -32.29 -61.69 -42.24
CA THR A 347 -33.69 -62.13 -42.41
C THR A 347 -33.83 -63.15 -43.54
N GLY A 348 -33.16 -62.92 -44.68
CA GLY A 348 -33.17 -63.84 -45.81
C GLY A 348 -32.35 -65.11 -45.56
N ILE A 349 -32.64 -66.17 -46.31
CA ILE A 349 -31.87 -67.42 -46.31
C ILE A 349 -30.41 -67.11 -46.68
N GLY A 350 -29.47 -67.59 -45.89
CA GLY A 350 -28.04 -67.35 -46.11
C GLY A 350 -27.21 -67.37 -44.83
N LYS A 351 -25.95 -66.93 -44.98
CA LYS A 351 -24.99 -66.76 -43.88
C LYS A 351 -24.44 -65.34 -43.88
N LYS A 352 -24.25 -64.77 -42.71
CA LYS A 352 -23.69 -63.41 -42.54
C LYS A 352 -22.92 -63.31 -41.23
N ASP A 353 -21.81 -62.60 -41.26
CA ASP A 353 -21.07 -62.25 -40.04
C ASP A 353 -21.94 -61.40 -39.12
N ASN A 354 -21.91 -61.72 -37.83
CA ASN A 354 -22.63 -61.01 -36.79
C ASN A 354 -21.85 -59.74 -36.38
N MET A 355 -21.82 -58.77 -37.29
CA MET A 355 -21.05 -57.53 -37.13
C MET A 355 -21.58 -56.66 -35.98
N VAL A 356 -20.69 -55.96 -35.28
CA VAL A 356 -21.08 -54.97 -34.26
C VAL A 356 -21.44 -53.65 -34.94
N LEU A 357 -22.65 -53.15 -34.69
CA LEU A 357 -23.16 -51.88 -35.22
C LEU A 357 -22.86 -50.71 -34.27
N SER A 358 -22.95 -50.95 -32.96
CA SER A 358 -22.56 -49.99 -31.92
C SER A 358 -22.14 -50.70 -30.65
N TYR A 359 -21.28 -50.06 -29.87
CA TYR A 359 -20.88 -50.56 -28.55
C TYR A 359 -20.53 -49.41 -27.63
N ARG A 360 -20.70 -49.64 -26.32
CA ARG A 360 -20.21 -48.76 -25.25
C ARG A 360 -19.74 -49.60 -24.07
N VAL A 361 -18.66 -49.16 -23.43
CA VAL A 361 -18.27 -49.64 -22.11
C VAL A 361 -18.73 -48.61 -21.08
N LEU A 362 -19.59 -49.05 -20.17
CA LEU A 362 -20.23 -48.19 -19.17
C LEU A 362 -19.92 -48.68 -17.76
N TYR A 363 -19.85 -47.79 -16.80
CA TYR A 363 -19.99 -48.12 -15.38
C TYR A 363 -21.05 -47.23 -14.74
N THR A 364 -21.63 -47.67 -13.62
CA THR A 364 -22.61 -46.88 -12.87
C THR A 364 -21.93 -46.25 -11.67
N ASP A 365 -22.00 -44.93 -11.53
CA ASP A 365 -21.46 -44.22 -10.37
C ASP A 365 -22.28 -44.48 -9.10
N SER A 366 -21.81 -43.99 -7.95
CA SER A 366 -22.51 -44.12 -6.67
C SER A 366 -23.89 -43.46 -6.64
N ASN A 367 -24.19 -42.56 -7.59
CA ASN A 367 -25.45 -41.84 -7.71
C ASN A 367 -26.40 -42.50 -8.72
N GLY A 368 -26.01 -43.62 -9.33
CA GLY A 368 -26.82 -44.33 -10.33
C GLY A 368 -26.66 -43.83 -11.77
N HIS A 369 -25.74 -42.90 -12.06
CA HIS A 369 -25.50 -42.41 -13.41
C HIS A 369 -24.60 -43.37 -14.20
N GLU A 370 -24.98 -43.67 -15.44
CA GLU A 370 -24.10 -44.39 -16.37
C GLU A 370 -23.05 -43.44 -16.95
N ILE A 371 -21.78 -43.78 -16.75
CA ILE A 371 -20.62 -43.04 -17.28
C ILE A 371 -20.00 -43.84 -18.43
N ASP A 372 -19.80 -43.17 -19.56
CA ASP A 372 -19.19 -43.76 -20.75
C ASP A 372 -17.66 -43.71 -20.67
N VAL A 373 -17.05 -44.89 -20.62
CA VAL A 373 -15.60 -45.09 -20.51
C VAL A 373 -15.06 -45.88 -21.69
N THR A 374 -15.80 -45.93 -22.79
CA THR A 374 -15.42 -46.67 -24.01
C THR A 374 -14.02 -46.29 -24.50
N ASN A 375 -13.68 -45.00 -24.43
CA ASN A 375 -12.37 -44.48 -24.86
C ASN A 375 -11.19 -45.03 -24.04
N CYS A 376 -11.44 -45.58 -22.85
CA CYS A 376 -10.40 -46.18 -22.02
C CYS A 376 -10.01 -47.60 -22.48
N TYR A 377 -10.72 -48.13 -23.48
CA TYR A 377 -10.53 -49.47 -24.00
C TYR A 377 -10.17 -49.45 -25.48
N GLN A 378 -9.26 -50.34 -25.86
CA GLN A 378 -8.98 -50.67 -27.25
C GLN A 378 -9.60 -52.04 -27.55
N ILE A 379 -10.78 -52.05 -28.19
CA ILE A 379 -11.57 -53.26 -28.43
C ILE A 379 -11.38 -53.75 -29.85
N THR A 380 -11.03 -55.03 -30.00
CA THR A 380 -11.02 -55.74 -31.28
C THR A 380 -12.16 -56.74 -31.31
N PHE A 381 -12.86 -56.87 -32.45
CA PHE A 381 -13.99 -57.78 -32.59
C PHE A 381 -13.67 -58.96 -33.50
N GLU A 382 -14.05 -60.16 -33.05
CA GLU A 382 -14.15 -61.36 -33.88
C GLU A 382 -15.62 -61.70 -34.08
N PHE A 383 -16.07 -61.79 -35.33
CA PHE A 383 -17.50 -61.94 -35.61
C PHE A 383 -17.94 -63.41 -35.60
N GLY A 384 -19.00 -63.70 -34.86
CA GLY A 384 -19.76 -64.95 -34.99
C GLY A 384 -20.54 -65.00 -36.31
N MET A 385 -21.17 -66.14 -36.58
CA MET A 385 -21.91 -66.37 -37.83
C MET A 385 -23.40 -66.50 -37.56
N LEU A 386 -24.24 -65.74 -38.28
CA LEU A 386 -25.69 -65.92 -38.32
C LEU A 386 -26.08 -66.73 -39.56
N THR A 387 -26.93 -67.75 -39.39
CA THR A 387 -27.39 -68.63 -40.47
C THR A 387 -28.91 -68.73 -40.51
N VAL A 388 -29.51 -68.47 -41.67
CA VAL A 388 -30.94 -68.74 -41.93
C VAL A 388 -31.05 -69.80 -43.01
N THR A 389 -31.68 -70.93 -42.69
CA THR A 389 -31.85 -72.05 -43.63
C THR A 389 -33.25 -72.06 -44.23
N GLY A 390 -33.41 -72.62 -45.43
CA GLY A 390 -34.73 -72.86 -46.01
C GLY A 390 -35.57 -73.81 -45.14
N GLY A 391 -36.89 -73.61 -45.13
CA GLY A 391 -37.84 -74.62 -44.66
C GLY A 391 -37.87 -75.80 -45.63
N GLU A 392 -38.15 -77.00 -45.12
CA GLU A 392 -38.37 -78.19 -45.95
C GLU A 392 -39.67 -78.07 -46.76
#